data_AF-A0A5D8QF95-F1
#
_entry.id   AF-A0A5D8QF95-F1
#
_cell.length_a   1.000
_cell.length_b   1.000
_cell.length_c   1.000
_cell.angle_alpha   90.00
_cell.angle_beta   90.00
_cell.angle_gamma   90.00
#
_symmetry.space_group_name_H-M   'P 1'
#
loop_
_entity.id
_entity.type
_entity.pdbx_description
1 polymer ?
#
loop_
_entity_poly.entity_id
_entity_poly.type
_entity_poly.pdbx_seq_one_letter_code
_entity_poly.pdbx_strand_id
1 'polypeptide(L)'
;MQSVVIATVLGLADKYVRKEYIDRLKEVVRMTRIGAALIEEGRKEGIKKGRIEGKIEGRKEAVLNAIKAKFDTIPDDLKEKVIKINNEEKFDELLIAVIKSNSIDEIYKMI
;
A
#
# COMPACT_ATOMS: atom_id res chain seq x y z
N MET A 1 -7.52 26.06 24.85
CA MET A 1 -8.70 26.86 24.48
C MET A 1 -8.91 26.90 22.96
N GLN A 2 -7.87 27.20 22.14
CA GLN A 2 -7.98 27.24 20.67
C GLN A 2 -8.43 25.92 20.01
N SER A 3 -7.93 24.77 20.50
CA SER A 3 -8.28 23.45 19.95
C SER A 3 -9.77 23.11 20.10
N VAL A 4 -10.42 23.58 21.18
CA VAL A 4 -11.85 23.36 21.44
C VAL A 4 -12.70 24.18 20.47
N VAL A 5 -12.28 25.40 20.14
CA VAL A 5 -12.97 26.25 19.17
C VAL A 5 -12.89 25.62 17.78
N ILE A 6 -11.71 25.16 17.36
CA ILE A 6 -11.51 24.49 16.07
C ILE A 6 -12.38 23.23 15.98
N ALA A 7 -12.36 22.37 17.00
CA ALA A 7 -13.16 21.16 17.04
C ALA A 7 -14.67 21.44 16.98
N THR A 8 -15.15 22.47 17.70
CA THR A 8 -16.56 22.87 17.68
C THR A 8 -16.98 23.36 16.28
N VAL A 9 -16.18 24.22 15.65
CA VAL A 9 -16.48 24.74 14.30
C VAL A 9 -16.47 23.62 13.26
N LEU A 10 -15.50 22.71 13.31
CA LEU A 10 -15.43 21.56 12.41
C LEU A 10 -16.59 20.59 12.62
N GLY A 11 -16.95 20.29 13.87
CA GLY A 11 -18.09 19.40 14.18
C GLY A 11 -19.43 19.99 13.74
N LEU A 12 -19.62 21.31 13.87
CA LEU A 12 -20.79 22.00 13.32
C LEU A 12 -20.78 21.98 11.78
N ALA A 13 -19.62 22.20 11.16
CA ALA A 13 -19.51 22.12 9.70
C ALA A 13 -19.86 20.71 9.19
N ASP A 14 -19.34 19.65 9.81
CA ASP A 14 -19.61 18.26 9.40
C ASP A 14 -21.10 17.90 9.51
N LYS A 15 -21.77 18.37 10.57
CA LYS A 15 -23.20 18.10 10.79
C LYS A 15 -24.13 18.87 9.84
N TYR A 16 -23.78 20.10 9.47
CA TYR A 16 -24.70 21.01 8.79
C TYR A 16 -24.32 21.38 7.34
N VAL A 17 -23.08 21.13 6.91
CA VAL A 17 -22.66 21.39 5.52
C VAL A 17 -23.14 20.26 4.63
N ARG A 18 -24.10 20.56 3.76
CA ARG A 18 -24.60 19.62 2.74
C ARG A 18 -23.49 19.27 1.74
N LYS A 19 -23.49 18.04 1.23
CA LYS A 19 -22.48 17.53 0.29
C LYS A 19 -22.34 18.41 -0.96
N GLU A 20 -23.44 18.99 -1.42
CA GLU A 20 -23.45 19.90 -2.58
C GLU A 20 -22.59 21.16 -2.41
N TYR A 21 -22.29 21.57 -1.16
CA TYR A 21 -21.44 22.73 -0.85
C TYR A 21 -19.99 22.36 -0.58
N ILE A 22 -19.69 21.06 -0.40
CA ILE A 22 -18.36 20.59 -0.06
C ILE A 22 -17.37 20.89 -1.18
N ASP A 23 -17.77 20.78 -2.45
CA ASP A 23 -16.85 21.04 -3.55
C ASP A 23 -16.46 22.52 -3.66
N ARG A 24 -17.40 23.44 -3.43
CA ARG A 24 -17.08 24.87 -3.29
C ARG A 24 -16.19 25.15 -2.08
N LEU A 25 -16.48 24.50 -0.94
CA LEU A 25 -15.66 24.63 0.26
C LEU A 25 -14.24 24.12 0.01
N LYS A 26 -14.06 23.01 -0.70
CA LYS A 26 -12.74 22.47 -1.09
C LYS A 26 -11.97 23.48 -1.92
N GLU A 27 -12.59 24.18 -2.87
CA GLU A 27 -11.91 25.22 -3.67
C GLU A 27 -11.39 26.35 -2.79
N VAL A 28 -12.22 26.87 -1.90
CA VAL A 28 -11.82 27.94 -0.97
C VAL A 28 -10.72 27.45 -0.02
N VAL A 29 -10.89 26.27 0.59
CA VAL A 29 -9.92 25.70 1.52
C VAL A 29 -8.58 25.43 0.82
N ARG A 30 -8.59 24.93 -0.42
CA ARG A 30 -7.37 24.71 -1.23
C ARG A 30 -6.50 25.96 -1.37
N MET A 31 -7.11 27.15 -1.42
CA MET A 31 -6.38 28.41 -1.51
C MET A 31 -5.76 28.86 -0.17
N THR A 32 -6.16 28.25 0.94
CA THR A 32 -5.66 28.61 2.27
C THR A 32 -4.37 27.88 2.64
N ARG A 33 -3.63 28.42 3.62
CA ARG A 33 -2.47 27.75 4.22
C ARG A 33 -2.83 26.39 4.83
N ILE A 34 -4.04 26.26 5.38
CA ILE A 34 -4.52 25.01 5.97
C ILE A 34 -4.74 23.96 4.86
N GLY A 35 -5.39 24.33 3.76
CA GLY A 35 -5.59 23.41 2.64
C GLY A 35 -4.29 22.96 1.99
N ALA A 36 -3.33 23.88 1.80
CA ALA A 36 -2.01 23.54 1.31
C ALA A 36 -1.27 22.54 2.23
N ALA A 37 -1.35 22.74 3.56
CA ALA A 37 -0.76 21.83 4.53
C ALA A 37 -1.41 20.43 4.47
N LEU A 38 -2.75 20.35 4.40
CA LEU A 38 -3.47 19.08 4.31
C LEU A 38 -3.15 18.31 3.02
N ILE A 39 -3.01 19.01 1.88
CA ILE A 39 -2.63 18.38 0.61
C ILE A 39 -1.21 17.82 0.68
N GLU A 40 -0.27 18.56 1.27
CA GLU A 40 1.11 18.10 1.41
C GLU A 40 1.23 16.91 2.36
N GLU A 41 0.49 16.90 3.47
CA GLU A 41 0.39 15.72 4.36
C GLU A 41 -0.19 14.52 3.61
N GLY A 42 -1.30 14.70 2.89
CA GLY A 42 -1.91 13.65 2.08
C GLY A 42 -0.97 13.11 1.00
N ARG A 43 -0.19 13.99 0.37
CA ARG A 43 0.83 13.60 -0.61
C ARG A 43 1.95 12.77 0.03
N LYS A 44 2.43 13.17 1.21
CA LYS A 44 3.47 12.44 1.95
C LYS A 44 2.99 11.06 2.37
N GLU A 45 1.78 10.96 2.92
CA GLU A 45 1.18 9.67 3.28
C GLU A 45 0.94 8.79 2.05
N GLY A 46 0.48 9.38 0.95
CA GLY A 46 0.31 8.67 -0.33
C GLY A 46 1.64 8.11 -0.86
N ILE A 47 2.72 8.90 -0.84
CA ILE A 47 4.06 8.44 -1.24
C ILE A 47 4.55 7.33 -0.31
N LYS A 48 4.36 7.48 1.01
CA LYS A 48 4.77 6.47 1.99
C LYS A 48 4.04 5.15 1.77
N LYS A 49 2.71 5.20 1.60
CA LYS A 49 1.88 4.03 1.32
C LYS A 49 2.27 3.38 0.00
N GLY A 50 2.39 4.16 -1.08
CA GLY A 50 2.80 3.67 -2.38
C GLY A 50 4.20 3.04 -2.39
N ARG A 51 5.15 3.57 -1.59
CA ARG A 51 6.48 2.98 -1.44
C ARG A 51 6.43 1.63 -0.72
N ILE A 52 5.57 1.46 0.28
CA ILE A 52 5.40 0.19 0.99
C ILE A 52 4.74 -0.83 0.06
N GLU A 53 3.63 -0.46 -0.58
CA GLU A 53 2.91 -1.32 -1.51
C GLU A 53 3.82 -1.75 -2.67
N GLY A 54 4.53 -0.81 -3.30
CA GLY A 54 5.47 -1.12 -4.38
C GLY A 54 6.66 -2.00 -3.94
N LYS A 55 7.13 -1.88 -2.69
CA LYS A 55 8.17 -2.78 -2.16
C LYS A 55 7.65 -4.21 -2.02
N ILE A 56 6.41 -4.39 -1.53
CA ILE A 56 5.78 -5.71 -1.39
C ILE A 56 5.53 -6.33 -2.75
N GLU A 57 4.96 -5.56 -3.69
CA GLU A 57 4.72 -6.02 -5.06
C GLU A 57 6.02 -6.40 -5.76
N GLY A 58 7.05 -5.55 -5.69
CA GLY A 58 8.36 -5.84 -6.27
C GLY A 58 9.02 -7.09 -5.69
N ARG A 59 8.84 -7.37 -4.38
CA ARG A 59 9.31 -8.61 -3.75
C ARG A 59 8.56 -9.84 -4.27
N LYS A 60 7.22 -9.76 -4.36
CA LYS A 60 6.40 -10.84 -4.95
C LYS A 60 6.84 -11.14 -6.38
N GLU A 61 7.00 -10.10 -7.19
CA GLU A 61 7.44 -10.22 -8.57
C GLU A 61 8.84 -10.81 -8.67
N ALA A 62 9.78 -10.40 -7.81
CA ALA A 62 11.12 -10.96 -7.76
C ALA A 62 11.13 -12.47 -7.47
N VAL A 63 10.32 -12.93 -6.52
CA VAL A 63 10.18 -14.37 -6.22
C VAL A 63 9.62 -15.12 -7.42
N LEU A 64 8.55 -14.62 -8.04
CA LEU A 64 7.95 -15.26 -9.21
C LEU A 64 8.92 -15.31 -10.39
N ASN A 65 9.65 -14.22 -10.65
CA ASN A 65 10.67 -14.16 -11.70
C ASN A 65 11.83 -15.12 -11.43
N ALA A 66 12.25 -15.28 -10.17
CA ALA A 66 13.26 -16.24 -9.79
C ALA A 66 12.79 -17.69 -10.02
N ILE A 67 11.53 -18.00 -9.69
CA ILE A 67 10.91 -19.32 -9.95
C ILE A 67 10.89 -19.59 -11.46
N LYS A 68 10.40 -18.62 -12.24
CA LYS A 68 10.37 -18.73 -13.70
C LYS A 68 11.75 -18.93 -14.29
N ALA A 69 12.73 -18.14 -13.87
CA ALA A 69 14.09 -18.23 -14.41
C ALA A 69 14.77 -19.56 -14.11
N LYS A 70 14.43 -20.19 -12.97
CA LYS A 70 15.06 -21.44 -12.55
C LYS A 70 14.35 -22.69 -13.07
N PHE A 71 13.03 -22.70 -13.09
CA PHE A 71 12.24 -23.89 -13.41
C PHE A 71 11.51 -23.80 -14.75
N ASP A 72 11.65 -22.67 -15.47
CA ASP A 72 11.01 -22.36 -16.76
C ASP A 72 9.47 -22.45 -16.78
N THR A 73 8.86 -22.60 -15.59
CA THR A 73 7.43 -22.67 -15.38
C THR A 73 7.06 -22.04 -14.05
N ILE A 74 5.91 -21.37 -14.00
CA ILE A 74 5.26 -20.93 -12.76
C ILE A 74 3.87 -21.56 -12.76
N PRO A 75 3.60 -22.56 -11.92
CA PRO A 75 2.25 -23.06 -11.71
C PRO A 75 1.33 -21.94 -11.18
N ASP A 76 0.12 -21.82 -11.73
CA ASP A 76 -0.83 -20.76 -11.36
C ASP A 76 -1.23 -20.81 -9.87
N ASP A 77 -1.28 -22.01 -9.29
CA ASP A 77 -1.54 -22.24 -7.87
C ASP A 77 -0.38 -21.75 -6.99
N LEU A 78 0.88 -21.87 -7.44
CA LEU A 78 2.04 -21.31 -6.76
C LEU A 78 2.03 -19.78 -6.81
N LYS A 79 1.62 -19.21 -7.95
CA LYS A 79 1.45 -17.77 -8.12
C LYS A 79 0.43 -17.20 -7.15
N GLU A 80 -0.73 -17.85 -7.02
CA GLU A 80 -1.75 -17.44 -6.04
C GLU A 80 -1.24 -17.52 -4.60
N LYS A 81 -0.51 -18.58 -4.26
CA LYS A 81 0.09 -18.76 -2.93
C LYS A 81 1.05 -17.61 -2.60
N VAL A 82 1.94 -17.25 -3.53
CA VAL A 82 2.88 -16.12 -3.35
C VAL A 82 2.15 -14.77 -3.22
N ILE A 83 1.08 -14.56 -3.98
CA ILE A 83 0.27 -13.32 -3.90
C ILE A 83 -0.42 -13.19 -2.54
N LYS A 84 -0.87 -14.30 -1.93
CA LYS A 84 -1.53 -14.31 -0.62
C LYS A 84 -0.56 -14.09 0.56
N ILE A 85 0.75 -14.18 0.35
CA ILE A 85 1.75 -13.87 1.38
C ILE A 85 1.75 -12.35 1.62
N ASN A 86 1.58 -11.95 2.88
CA ASN A 86 1.66 -10.56 3.34
C ASN A 86 2.80 -10.31 4.32
N ASN A 87 3.71 -11.28 4.49
CA ASN A 87 4.87 -11.15 5.37
C ASN A 87 6.10 -10.76 4.53
N GLU A 88 6.64 -9.56 4.79
CA GLU A 88 7.80 -9.04 4.06
C GLU A 88 9.04 -9.93 4.18
N GLU A 89 9.32 -10.48 5.36
CA GLU A 89 10.53 -11.28 5.65
C GLU A 89 10.49 -12.63 4.93
N LYS A 90 9.30 -13.21 4.78
CA LYS A 90 9.11 -14.47 4.06
C LYS A 90 9.49 -14.38 2.58
N PHE A 91 9.42 -13.21 1.95
CA PHE A 91 9.81 -13.09 0.54
C PHE A 91 11.31 -13.28 0.34
N ASP A 92 12.13 -12.75 1.25
CA ASP A 92 13.59 -12.88 1.16
C ASP A 92 14.00 -14.34 1.41
N GLU A 93 13.35 -15.02 2.36
CA GLU A 93 13.52 -16.46 2.60
C GLU A 93 13.09 -17.31 1.40
N LEU A 94 11.92 -17.01 0.81
CA LEU A 94 11.45 -17.70 -0.39
C LEU A 94 12.43 -17.50 -1.55
N LEU A 95 12.94 -16.30 -1.77
CA LEU A 95 13.90 -16.02 -2.83
C LEU A 95 15.16 -16.87 -2.67
N ILE A 96 15.69 -16.96 -1.45
CA ILE A 96 16.85 -17.81 -1.13
C ILE A 96 16.51 -19.29 -1.34
N ALA A 97 15.33 -19.74 -0.93
CA ALA A 97 14.87 -21.10 -1.13
C ALA A 97 14.78 -21.44 -2.62
N VAL A 98 14.20 -20.56 -3.45
CA VAL A 98 14.16 -20.72 -4.91
C VAL A 98 15.57 -20.91 -5.47
N ILE A 99 16.54 -20.10 -5.04
CA ILE A 99 17.92 -20.21 -5.51
C ILE A 99 18.58 -21.53 -5.08
N LYS A 100 18.26 -22.07 -3.89
CA LYS A 100 18.85 -23.31 -3.36
C LYS A 100 18.14 -24.60 -3.78
N SER A 101 16.83 -24.56 -4.06
CA SER A 101 16.00 -25.74 -4.29
C SER A 101 16.21 -26.37 -5.66
N ASN A 102 16.24 -27.70 -5.76
CA ASN A 102 16.42 -28.38 -7.04
C ASN A 102 15.09 -28.74 -7.73
N SER A 103 13.94 -28.57 -7.05
CA SER A 103 12.61 -28.80 -7.60
C SER A 103 11.59 -27.76 -7.10
N ILE A 104 10.49 -27.62 -7.84
CA ILE A 104 9.38 -26.75 -7.45
C ILE A 104 8.68 -27.28 -6.18
N ASP A 105 8.62 -28.60 -5.97
CA ASP A 105 7.98 -29.22 -4.79
C ASP A 105 8.58 -28.77 -3.46
N GLU A 106 9.87 -28.43 -3.42
CA GLU A 106 10.51 -27.89 -2.20
C GLU A 106 9.97 -26.51 -1.85
N ILE A 107 9.65 -25.68 -2.86
CA ILE A 107 9.07 -24.36 -2.66
C ILE A 107 7.63 -24.48 -2.13
N TYR A 108 6.88 -25.49 -2.60
CA TYR A 108 5.53 -25.76 -2.09
C TYR A 108 5.50 -26.07 -0.59
N LYS A 109 6.56 -26.69 -0.04
CA LYS A 109 6.63 -27.01 1.39
C LYS A 109 6.84 -25.77 2.28
N MET A 110 7.26 -24.65 1.72
CA MET A 110 7.54 -23.41 2.46
C MET A 110 6.38 -22.40 2.43
N ILE A 111 5.31 -22.67 1.67
CA ILE A 111 4.12 -21.78 1.50
C ILE A 111 2.81 -22.46 1.90
#